data_AF-B0JH33-F1
#
_entry.id   AF-B0JH33-F1
#
_cell.length_a   1.000
_cell.length_b   1.000
_cell.length_c   1.000
_cell.angle_alpha   90.00
_cell.angle_beta   90.00
_cell.angle_gamma   90.00
#
_symmetry.space_group_name_H-M   'P 1'
#
loop_
_entity.id
_entity.type
_entity.pdbx_description
1 polymer ?
#
loop_
_entity_poly.entity_id
_entity_poly.type
_entity_poly.pdbx_seq_one_letter_code
_entity_poly.pdbx_strand_id
1 'polypeptide(L)'
;MIPGIAESSTIGYDNLAAQKLLAISERTNSEIVVPKHNPHLFQDSQKAINELRKTSGLTWEQVAKLFNVSRRSIHFWASGQPLASDNEEKLNRLLGVIRYIDRGSASLNRKLLLNPNADGELPLDQLISGEYDKVRENLGRGNPPKRPQLRPLSEEESELRRPLPPEILIDALQDSIHHDVGRSRPAKTLRSGQNRSGKQTD
;
A
#
# COMPACT_ATOMS: atom_id res chain seq x y z
N MET A 1 -24.50 -39.90 -33.79
CA MET A 1 -25.53 -38.84 -33.92
C MET A 1 -25.80 -38.25 -32.53
N ILE A 2 -24.99 -37.27 -32.12
CA ILE A 2 -25.31 -36.22 -31.14
C ILE A 2 -24.57 -34.98 -31.67
N PRO A 3 -25.24 -33.86 -31.95
CA PRO A 3 -24.62 -32.63 -32.42
C PRO A 3 -24.33 -31.65 -31.26
N GLY A 4 -23.47 -30.65 -31.50
CA GLY A 4 -23.53 -29.36 -30.79
C GLY A 4 -22.20 -28.79 -30.31
N ILE A 5 -21.66 -27.82 -31.07
CA ILE A 5 -20.46 -27.01 -30.81
C ILE A 5 -20.86 -25.66 -30.16
N ALA A 6 -19.97 -25.11 -29.32
CA ALA A 6 -19.82 -23.71 -28.86
C ALA A 6 -20.94 -23.15 -27.95
N GLU A 7 -20.74 -22.20 -27.01
CA GLU A 7 -19.99 -20.94 -27.11
C GLU A 7 -19.49 -20.41 -25.75
N SER A 8 -18.42 -19.62 -25.84
CA SER A 8 -17.81 -18.79 -24.79
C SER A 8 -18.77 -17.68 -24.32
N SER A 9 -19.04 -17.59 -23.01
CA SER A 9 -19.72 -16.43 -22.42
C SER A 9 -18.72 -15.47 -21.81
N THR A 10 -18.28 -14.53 -22.64
CA THR A 10 -17.67 -13.26 -22.23
C THR A 10 -18.77 -12.43 -21.58
N ILE A 11 -18.73 -12.22 -20.26
CA ILE A 11 -19.64 -11.29 -19.59
C ILE A 11 -19.19 -9.87 -19.94
N GLY A 12 -19.77 -9.35 -21.03
CA GLY A 12 -19.73 -7.96 -21.42
C GLY A 12 -20.54 -7.12 -20.43
N TYR A 13 -19.87 -6.22 -19.72
CA TYR A 13 -20.51 -5.12 -19.01
C TYR A 13 -20.61 -3.92 -19.96
N ASP A 14 -21.47 -4.04 -20.96
CA ASP A 14 -21.84 -2.91 -21.81
C ASP A 14 -23.14 -2.26 -21.35
N ASN A 15 -23.09 -0.93 -21.30
CA ASN A 15 -24.17 -0.02 -21.69
C ASN A 15 -25.33 0.38 -20.76
N LEU A 16 -25.30 0.11 -19.44
CA LEU A 16 -26.28 0.74 -18.53
C LEU A 16 -25.83 2.11 -17.97
N ALA A 17 -24.53 2.40 -17.96
CA ALA A 17 -24.01 3.71 -17.57
C ALA A 17 -24.14 4.76 -18.68
N ALA A 18 -24.09 4.34 -19.96
CA ALA A 18 -24.19 5.24 -21.11
C ALA A 18 -25.62 5.73 -21.37
N GLN A 19 -26.64 4.90 -21.11
CA GLN A 19 -28.04 5.29 -21.31
C GLN A 19 -28.56 6.25 -20.21
N LYS A 20 -27.97 6.24 -19.01
CA LYS A 20 -28.28 7.24 -17.97
C LYS A 20 -27.67 8.62 -18.27
N LEU A 21 -26.67 8.71 -19.14
CA LEU A 21 -26.04 9.98 -19.51
C LEU A 21 -26.80 10.75 -20.61
N LEU A 22 -27.67 10.08 -21.38
CA LEU A 22 -28.45 10.71 -22.45
C LEU A 22 -29.79 11.31 -21.99
N ALA A 23 -30.29 10.94 -20.80
CA ALA A 23 -31.54 11.47 -20.26
C ALA A 23 -31.41 12.84 -19.58
N ILE A 24 -30.19 13.39 -19.45
CA ILE A 24 -29.93 14.69 -18.82
C ILE A 24 -29.97 15.84 -19.86
N SER A 25 -30.08 15.55 -21.16
CA SER A 25 -29.94 16.58 -22.22
C SER A 25 -31.21 17.36 -22.55
N GLU A 26 -32.36 17.10 -21.91
CA GLU A 26 -33.57 17.86 -22.17
C GLU A 26 -34.26 18.28 -20.87
N ARG A 27 -33.72 19.32 -20.22
CA ARG A 27 -34.51 20.34 -19.53
C ARG A 27 -33.65 21.50 -19.05
N THR A 28 -33.95 22.66 -19.62
CA THR A 28 -33.95 24.00 -19.03
C THR A 28 -32.62 24.61 -18.57
N ASN A 29 -32.19 25.59 -19.37
CA ASN A 29 -31.44 26.78 -18.99
C ASN A 29 -31.71 27.25 -17.55
N SER A 30 -30.75 27.04 -16.65
CA SER A 30 -30.33 28.00 -15.62
C SER A 30 -29.21 27.39 -14.78
N GLU A 31 -28.01 27.98 -14.88
CA GLU A 31 -26.88 27.84 -13.96
C GLU A 31 -26.35 26.41 -13.74
N ILE A 32 -25.52 25.96 -14.69
CA ILE A 32 -24.52 24.92 -14.43
C ILE A 32 -23.51 25.50 -13.43
N VAL A 33 -23.76 25.32 -12.14
CA VAL A 33 -22.72 25.40 -11.12
C VAL A 33 -21.81 24.21 -11.35
N VAL A 34 -20.79 24.39 -12.19
CA VAL A 34 -19.66 23.46 -12.26
C VAL A 34 -19.16 23.33 -10.82
N PRO A 35 -19.19 22.15 -10.18
CA PRO A 35 -18.70 22.03 -8.82
C PRO A 35 -17.25 22.47 -8.84
N LYS A 36 -16.94 23.58 -8.15
CA LYS A 36 -15.57 24.03 -7.91
C LYS A 36 -14.83 22.81 -7.38
N HIS A 37 -13.90 22.30 -8.18
CA HIS A 37 -12.98 21.25 -7.76
C HIS A 37 -12.38 21.71 -6.43
N ASN A 38 -12.78 21.11 -5.32
CA ASN A 38 -12.19 21.37 -4.02
C ASN A 38 -10.94 20.50 -3.94
N PRO A 39 -9.73 21.03 -4.26
CA PRO A 39 -8.52 20.22 -4.32
C PRO A 39 -8.19 19.57 -2.98
N HIS A 40 -8.73 20.09 -1.87
CA HIS A 40 -8.46 19.61 -0.53
C HIS A 40 -9.05 18.21 -0.26
N LEU A 41 -10.30 17.96 -0.69
CA LEU A 41 -10.96 16.67 -0.44
C LEU A 41 -10.24 15.50 -1.13
N PHE A 42 -9.73 15.73 -2.34
CA PHE A 42 -9.00 14.70 -3.10
C PHE A 42 -7.60 14.43 -2.53
N GLN A 43 -6.93 15.48 -2.04
CA GLN A 43 -5.67 15.31 -1.31
C GLN A 43 -5.87 14.53 -0.02
N ASP A 44 -7.01 14.69 0.65
CA ASP A 44 -7.32 13.98 1.89
C ASP A 44 -7.57 12.49 1.63
N SER A 45 -8.33 12.14 0.58
CA SER A 45 -8.54 10.74 0.16
C SER A 45 -7.24 10.06 -0.31
N GLN A 46 -6.42 10.77 -1.08
CA GLN A 46 -5.10 10.28 -1.50
C GLN A 46 -4.19 9.97 -0.31
N LYS A 47 -4.10 10.91 0.65
CA LYS A 47 -3.30 10.75 1.87
C LYS A 47 -3.83 9.58 2.70
N ALA A 48 -5.14 9.47 2.86
CA ALA A 48 -5.78 8.40 3.62
C ALA A 48 -5.50 7.00 3.03
N ILE A 49 -5.55 6.82 1.70
CA ILE A 49 -5.21 5.53 1.07
C ILE A 49 -3.72 5.18 1.28
N ASN A 50 -2.84 6.17 1.10
CA ASN A 50 -1.41 5.96 1.31
C ASN A 50 -1.09 5.65 2.78
N GLU A 51 -1.78 6.31 3.71
CA GLU A 51 -1.68 6.04 5.14
C GLU A 51 -2.18 4.63 5.45
N LEU A 52 -3.38 4.25 4.99
CA LEU A 52 -3.95 2.92 5.19
C LEU A 52 -2.95 1.83 4.78
N ARG A 53 -2.35 1.97 3.59
CA ARG A 53 -1.34 1.02 3.09
C ARG A 53 -0.07 1.02 3.94
N LYS A 54 0.44 2.21 4.27
CA LYS A 54 1.69 2.37 5.02
C LYS A 54 1.57 1.80 6.43
N THR A 55 0.48 2.08 7.12
CA THR A 55 0.23 1.64 8.50
C THR A 55 -0.09 0.15 8.54
N SER A 56 -0.94 -0.36 7.64
CA SER A 56 -1.31 -1.79 7.65
C SER A 56 -0.22 -2.71 7.11
N GLY A 57 0.71 -2.21 6.29
CA GLY A 57 1.70 -3.03 5.60
C GLY A 57 1.11 -3.95 4.52
N LEU A 58 -0.11 -3.66 4.07
CA LEU A 58 -0.77 -4.42 3.00
C LEU A 58 -0.20 -4.07 1.62
N THR A 59 -0.27 -5.03 0.70
CA THR A 59 0.06 -4.78 -0.71
C THR A 59 -1.09 -4.06 -1.40
N TRP A 60 -0.82 -3.43 -2.55
CA TRP A 60 -1.87 -2.81 -3.36
C TRP A 60 -2.99 -3.79 -3.73
N GLU A 61 -2.68 -5.07 -3.92
CA GLU A 61 -3.70 -6.08 -4.24
C GLU A 61 -4.57 -6.42 -3.03
N GLN A 62 -4.00 -6.49 -1.83
CA GLN A 62 -4.77 -6.72 -0.62
C GLN A 62 -5.64 -5.51 -0.28
N VAL A 63 -5.14 -4.29 -0.50
CA VAL A 63 -5.97 -3.08 -0.39
C VAL A 63 -7.11 -3.13 -1.40
N ALA A 64 -6.87 -3.54 -2.64
CA ALA A 64 -7.93 -3.69 -3.64
C ALA A 64 -9.01 -4.69 -3.21
N LYS A 65 -8.61 -5.81 -2.59
CA LYS A 65 -9.55 -6.79 -2.00
C LYS A 65 -10.42 -6.19 -0.91
N LEU A 66 -9.88 -5.34 -0.03
CA LEU A 66 -10.67 -4.66 1.01
C LEU A 66 -11.83 -3.86 0.42
N PHE A 67 -11.61 -3.20 -0.72
CA PHE A 67 -12.63 -2.39 -1.39
C PHE A 67 -13.45 -3.17 -2.43
N ASN A 68 -13.14 -4.45 -2.69
CA ASN A 68 -13.73 -5.23 -3.79
C ASN A 68 -13.61 -4.53 -5.15
N VAL A 69 -12.46 -3.91 -5.42
CA VAL A 69 -12.17 -3.22 -6.69
C VAL A 69 -10.91 -3.76 -7.34
N SER A 70 -10.65 -3.33 -8.57
CA SER A 70 -9.40 -3.65 -9.24
C SER A 70 -8.21 -2.93 -8.58
N ARG A 71 -7.02 -3.54 -8.66
CA ARG A 71 -5.76 -2.89 -8.27
C ARG A 71 -5.56 -1.55 -8.97
N ARG A 72 -5.99 -1.43 -10.23
CA ARG A 72 -5.87 -0.21 -11.04
C ARG A 72 -6.70 0.94 -10.44
N SER A 73 -7.90 0.65 -9.95
CA SER A 73 -8.76 1.62 -9.27
C SER A 73 -8.08 2.20 -8.04
N ILE A 74 -7.46 1.35 -7.21
CA ILE A 74 -6.70 1.81 -6.04
C ILE A 74 -5.54 2.72 -6.43
N HIS A 75 -4.78 2.37 -7.47
CA HIS A 75 -3.68 3.22 -7.95
C HIS A 75 -4.18 4.59 -8.41
N PHE A 76 -5.30 4.65 -9.13
CA PHE A 76 -5.88 5.93 -9.55
C PHE A 76 -6.25 6.81 -8.37
N TRP A 77 -6.85 6.23 -7.33
CA TRP A 77 -7.17 6.96 -6.10
C TRP A 77 -5.93 7.41 -5.35
N ALA A 78 -4.89 6.59 -5.31
CA ALA A 78 -3.57 6.96 -4.76
C ALA A 78 -2.85 8.05 -5.58
N SER A 79 -3.26 8.27 -6.84
CA SER A 79 -2.83 9.39 -7.68
C SER A 79 -3.73 10.62 -7.56
N GLY A 80 -4.79 10.59 -6.73
CA GLY A 80 -5.66 11.74 -6.46
C GLY A 80 -6.96 11.79 -7.29
N GLN A 81 -7.36 10.70 -7.93
CA GLN A 81 -8.70 10.61 -8.54
C GLN A 81 -9.79 10.59 -7.46
N PRO A 82 -10.98 11.16 -7.75
CA PRO A 82 -12.11 11.17 -6.82
C PRO A 82 -12.55 9.74 -6.46
N LEU A 83 -12.91 9.53 -5.19
CA LEU A 83 -13.61 8.32 -4.75
C LEU A 83 -15.13 8.54 -4.84
N ALA A 84 -15.86 7.44 -4.98
CA ALA A 84 -17.30 7.45 -4.71
C ALA A 84 -17.55 7.54 -3.20
N SER A 85 -18.64 8.19 -2.80
CA SER A 85 -19.02 8.41 -1.39
C SER A 85 -18.98 7.12 -0.55
N ASP A 86 -19.51 6.01 -1.08
CA ASP A 86 -19.52 4.71 -0.38
C ASP A 86 -18.11 4.20 -0.06
N ASN A 87 -17.16 4.43 -0.98
CA ASN A 87 -15.76 4.05 -0.78
C ASN A 87 -15.04 5.00 0.18
N GLU A 88 -15.41 6.28 0.22
CA GLU A 88 -14.87 7.24 1.20
C GLU A 88 -15.30 6.87 2.62
N GLU A 89 -16.56 6.51 2.81
CA GLU A 89 -17.04 6.03 4.10
C GLU A 89 -16.30 4.75 4.52
N LYS A 90 -16.20 3.78 3.61
CA LYS A 90 -15.46 2.53 3.85
C LYS A 90 -13.99 2.78 4.19
N LEU A 91 -13.34 3.71 3.48
CA LEU A 91 -11.96 4.12 3.74
C LEU A 91 -11.81 4.70 5.15
N ASN A 92 -12.71 5.61 5.55
CA ASN A 92 -12.68 6.22 6.88
C ASN A 92 -12.89 5.19 7.99
N ARG A 93 -13.83 4.25 7.82
CA ARG A 93 -14.06 3.14 8.77
C ARG A 93 -12.81 2.25 8.89
N LEU A 94 -12.23 1.83 7.75
CA LEU A 94 -11.01 1.03 7.71
C LEU A 94 -9.84 1.74 8.38
N LEU A 95 -9.62 3.02 8.05
CA LEU A 95 -8.54 3.82 8.63
C LEU A 95 -8.68 3.91 10.15
N GLY A 96 -9.90 4.10 10.66
CA GLY A 96 -10.18 4.11 12.09
C GLY A 96 -9.82 2.78 12.77
N VAL A 97 -10.18 1.64 12.16
CA VAL A 97 -9.78 0.32 12.68
C VAL A 97 -8.27 0.12 12.64
N ILE A 98 -7.64 0.40 11.50
CA ILE A 98 -6.18 0.22 11.33
C ILE A 98 -5.39 1.09 12.32
N ARG A 99 -5.78 2.35 12.51
CA ARG A 99 -5.18 3.23 13.53
C ARG A 99 -5.41 2.70 14.95
N TYR A 100 -6.59 2.14 15.21
CA TYR A 100 -6.91 1.58 16.53
C TYR A 100 -6.04 0.36 16.86
N ILE A 101 -5.80 -0.54 15.89
CA ILE A 101 -5.00 -1.76 16.09
C ILE A 101 -3.49 -1.54 15.87
N ASP A 102 -3.06 -0.35 15.48
CA ASP A 102 -1.68 -0.09 15.07
C ASP A 102 -0.66 -0.45 16.17
N ARG A 103 0.22 -1.40 15.87
CA ARG A 103 1.35 -1.82 16.72
C ARG A 103 2.62 -1.02 16.44
N GLY A 104 2.54 0.12 15.74
CA GLY A 104 3.67 0.99 15.45
C GLY A 104 4.64 0.45 14.40
N SER A 105 4.35 -0.71 13.80
CA SER A 105 5.14 -1.29 12.72
C SER A 105 4.23 -1.94 11.68
N ALA A 106 4.42 -1.55 10.42
CA ALA A 106 3.70 -2.10 9.28
C ALA A 106 3.86 -3.63 9.16
N SER A 107 5.03 -4.19 9.50
CA SER A 107 5.26 -5.64 9.44
C SER A 107 4.50 -6.39 10.53
N LEU A 108 4.39 -5.81 11.73
CA LEU A 108 3.61 -6.37 12.83
C LEU A 108 2.11 -6.32 12.51
N ASN A 109 1.64 -5.18 12.00
CA ASN A 109 0.25 -5.00 11.60
C ASN A 109 -0.13 -5.97 10.48
N ARG A 110 0.73 -6.12 9.47
CA ARG A 110 0.54 -7.09 8.39
C ARG A 110 0.43 -8.51 8.93
N LYS A 111 1.37 -8.93 9.80
CA LYS A 111 1.34 -10.27 10.40
C LYS A 111 0.05 -10.48 11.19
N LEU A 112 -0.39 -9.47 11.92
CA LEU A 112 -1.59 -9.51 12.72
C LEU A 112 -2.87 -9.60 11.87
N LEU A 113 -2.93 -8.91 10.72
CA LEU A 113 -4.06 -9.00 9.80
C LEU A 113 -4.11 -10.29 8.97
N LEU A 114 -2.96 -10.93 8.75
CA LEU A 114 -2.82 -12.12 7.90
C LEU A 114 -2.65 -13.43 8.69
N ASN A 115 -2.68 -13.37 10.01
CA ASN A 115 -2.70 -14.55 10.86
C ASN A 115 -4.12 -14.78 11.36
N PRO A 116 -4.60 -16.05 11.39
CA PRO A 116 -5.92 -16.35 11.90
C PRO A 116 -6.02 -15.99 13.39
N ASN A 117 -7.19 -15.47 13.78
CA ASN A 117 -7.55 -15.25 15.17
C ASN A 117 -7.85 -16.58 15.90
N ALA A 118 -8.21 -16.50 17.18
CA ALA A 118 -8.64 -17.65 17.97
C ALA A 118 -9.79 -18.44 17.32
N ASP A 119 -10.67 -17.74 16.58
CA ASP A 119 -11.81 -18.33 15.86
C ASP A 119 -11.43 -18.97 14.51
N GLY A 120 -10.15 -18.91 14.11
CA GLY A 120 -9.66 -19.47 12.84
C GLY A 120 -9.86 -18.58 11.61
N GLU A 121 -10.60 -17.48 11.72
CA GLU A 121 -10.77 -16.50 10.65
C GLU A 121 -9.62 -15.50 10.57
N LEU A 122 -9.31 -15.05 9.36
CA LEU A 122 -8.34 -13.99 9.12
C LEU A 122 -8.98 -12.63 9.40
N PRO A 123 -8.37 -11.74 10.22
CA PRO A 123 -8.86 -10.38 10.41
C PRO A 123 -9.00 -9.60 9.10
N LEU A 124 -8.14 -9.89 8.10
CA LEU A 124 -8.28 -9.30 6.77
C LEU A 124 -9.64 -9.65 6.13
N ASP A 125 -10.09 -10.90 6.26
CA ASP A 125 -11.36 -11.34 5.67
C ASP A 125 -12.55 -10.72 6.41
N GLN A 126 -12.44 -10.53 7.73
CA GLN A 126 -13.42 -9.78 8.54
C GLN A 126 -13.50 -8.31 8.11
N LEU A 127 -12.37 -7.68 7.74
CA LEU A 127 -12.37 -6.32 7.18
C LEU A 127 -13.01 -6.26 5.78
N ILE A 128 -12.91 -7.34 4.99
CA ILE A 128 -13.56 -7.45 3.68
C ILE A 128 -15.07 -7.56 3.83
N SER A 129 -15.55 -8.38 4.78
CA SER A 129 -16.98 -8.54 5.09
C SER A 129 -17.61 -7.34 5.80
N GLY A 130 -16.79 -6.38 6.28
CA GLY A 130 -17.26 -5.15 6.91
C GLY A 130 -17.46 -5.27 8.43
N GLU A 131 -16.96 -6.34 9.03
CA GLU A 131 -17.09 -6.68 10.45
C GLU A 131 -16.04 -5.92 11.29
N TYR A 132 -16.04 -4.59 11.20
CA TYR A 132 -15.02 -3.71 11.78
C TYR A 132 -14.92 -3.80 13.30
N ASP A 133 -16.05 -3.94 13.98
CA ASP A 133 -16.11 -3.95 15.44
C ASP A 133 -15.56 -5.25 16.01
N LYS A 134 -15.87 -6.40 15.39
CA LYS A 134 -15.28 -7.71 15.74
C LYS A 134 -13.75 -7.66 15.65
N VAL A 135 -13.21 -7.04 14.61
CA VAL A 135 -11.76 -6.86 14.43
C VAL A 135 -11.15 -6.04 15.57
N ARG A 136 -11.84 -4.97 16.02
CA ARG A 136 -11.40 -4.15 17.16
C ARG A 136 -11.43 -4.90 18.48
N GLU A 137 -12.46 -5.71 18.71
CA GLU A 137 -12.61 -6.53 19.91
C GLU A 137 -11.55 -7.63 19.97
N ASN A 138 -11.40 -8.39 18.88
CA ASN A 138 -10.47 -9.52 18.81
C ASN A 138 -9.00 -9.12 18.92
N LEU A 139 -8.62 -8.03 18.25
CA LEU A 139 -7.22 -7.59 18.21
C LEU A 139 -6.90 -6.63 19.34
N GLY A 140 -7.89 -5.94 19.88
CA GLY A 140 -7.71 -4.92 20.91
C GLY A 140 -6.89 -3.71 20.44
N ARG A 141 -6.79 -2.73 21.34
CA ARG A 141 -6.06 -1.49 21.08
C ARG A 141 -4.58 -1.76 20.83
N GLY A 142 -4.06 -1.11 19.80
CA GLY A 142 -2.65 -1.02 19.49
C GLY A 142 -1.85 -0.47 20.65
N ASN A 143 -0.98 -1.30 21.21
CA ASN A 143 0.07 -0.86 22.10
C ASN A 143 1.39 -0.93 21.31
N PRO A 144 1.77 0.15 20.60
CA PRO A 144 3.03 0.14 19.87
C PRO A 144 4.16 -0.17 20.85
N PRO A 145 5.11 -1.08 20.50
CA PRO A 145 6.23 -1.36 21.37
C PRO A 145 6.93 -0.04 21.65
N LYS A 146 7.16 0.25 22.93
CA LYS A 146 7.89 1.45 23.33
C LYS A 146 9.20 1.44 22.55
N ARG A 147 9.43 2.50 21.76
CA ARG A 147 10.70 2.66 21.04
C ARG A 147 11.81 2.43 22.06
N PRO A 148 12.77 1.51 21.79
CA PRO A 148 13.85 1.30 22.72
C PRO A 148 14.52 2.65 22.95
N GLN A 149 14.54 3.09 24.21
CA GLN A 149 15.29 4.28 24.57
C GLN A 149 16.75 3.90 24.41
N LEU A 150 17.35 4.35 23.30
CA LEU A 150 18.78 4.18 23.08
C LEU A 150 19.48 4.95 24.19
N ARG A 151 20.33 4.25 24.95
CA ARG A 151 21.22 4.95 25.88
C ARG A 151 22.13 5.86 25.04
N PRO A 152 22.40 7.09 25.49
CA PRO A 152 23.43 7.90 24.86
C PRO A 152 24.73 7.10 24.84
N LEU A 153 25.50 7.25 23.76
CA LEU A 153 26.80 6.61 23.61
C LEU A 153 27.68 7.02 24.80
N SER A 154 28.50 6.09 25.30
CA SER A 154 29.51 6.47 26.29
C SER A 154 30.51 7.45 25.68
N GLU A 155 31.16 8.25 26.53
CA GLU A 155 32.11 9.26 26.09
C GLU A 155 33.29 8.62 25.33
N GLU A 156 33.78 7.47 25.81
CA GLU A 156 34.83 6.67 25.16
C GLU A 156 34.41 6.17 23.76
N GLU A 157 33.19 5.62 23.61
CA GLU A 157 32.67 5.19 22.32
C GLU A 157 32.45 6.36 21.35
N SER A 158 32.09 7.53 21.88
CA SER A 158 31.97 8.75 21.08
C SER A 158 33.35 9.16 20.55
N GLU A 159 34.39 9.06 21.36
CA GLU A 159 35.76 9.42 21.00
C GLU A 159 36.36 8.49 19.96
N LEU A 160 36.14 7.18 20.09
CA LEU A 160 36.55 6.20 19.08
C LEU A 160 35.88 6.42 17.70
N ARG A 161 34.72 7.08 17.68
CA ARG A 161 33.98 7.40 16.46
C ARG A 161 34.14 8.85 16.01
N ARG A 162 34.92 9.67 16.72
CA ARG A 162 35.19 11.04 16.27
C ARG A 162 35.97 10.94 14.95
N PRO A 163 35.55 11.69 13.90
CA PRO A 163 36.35 11.78 12.69
C PRO A 163 37.72 12.33 13.05
N LEU A 164 38.73 12.00 12.24
CA LEU A 164 40.05 12.59 12.41
C LEU A 164 39.95 14.13 12.35
N PRO A 165 40.75 14.84 13.16
CA PRO A 165 40.77 16.29 13.15
C PRO A 165 41.16 16.82 11.76
N PRO A 166 40.56 17.94 11.34
CA PRO A 166 40.72 18.45 9.99
C PRO A 166 42.17 18.75 9.63
N GLU A 167 43.02 19.09 10.60
CA GLU A 167 44.45 19.31 10.40
C GLU A 167 45.17 18.08 9.84
N ILE A 168 44.71 16.87 10.19
CA ILE A 168 45.22 15.59 9.66
C ILE A 168 44.62 15.27 8.29
N LEU A 169 43.41 15.78 8.00
CA LEU A 169 42.73 15.60 6.72
C LEU A 169 43.27 16.52 5.62
N ILE A 170 43.93 17.63 5.97
CA ILE A 170 44.49 18.59 5.00
C ILE A 170 45.66 18.00 4.20
N ASP A 171 46.46 17.12 4.79
CA ASP A 171 47.51 16.39 4.05
C ASP A 171 46.92 15.42 3.01
N ALA A 172 45.69 14.94 3.21
CA ALA A 172 44.97 14.11 2.25
C ALA A 172 44.29 14.91 1.12
N LEU A 173 44.30 16.25 1.17
CA LEU A 173 43.71 17.10 0.12
C LEU A 173 44.52 17.07 -1.19
N GLN A 174 45.78 16.64 -1.12
CA GLN A 174 46.70 16.52 -2.26
C GLN A 174 46.68 15.12 -2.89
N ASP A 175 46.04 14.13 -2.27
CA ASP A 175 45.80 12.84 -2.91
C ASP A 175 44.70 13.04 -3.95
N SER A 176 45.14 13.35 -5.17
CA SER A 176 44.29 13.29 -6.35
C SER A 176 43.58 11.93 -6.34
N ILE A 177 42.25 11.93 -6.24
CA ILE A 177 41.46 10.70 -6.27
C ILE A 177 41.82 10.00 -7.59
N HIS A 178 42.57 8.90 -7.51
CA HIS A 178 42.89 8.11 -8.68
C HIS A 178 41.62 7.41 -9.14
N HIS A 179 40.88 8.09 -10.03
CA HIS A 179 39.83 7.48 -10.81
C HIS A 179 40.51 6.53 -11.79
N ASP A 180 40.78 5.30 -11.37
CA ASP A 180 41.04 4.25 -12.32
C ASP A 180 39.75 4.11 -13.13
N VAL A 181 39.75 4.62 -14.37
CA VAL A 181 38.61 4.61 -15.30
C VAL A 181 38.37 3.18 -15.83
N GLY A 182 38.71 2.18 -15.02
CA GLY A 182 38.36 0.80 -15.20
C GLY A 182 36.84 0.67 -15.17
N ARG A 183 36.31 -0.05 -16.16
CA ARG A 183 34.87 -0.35 -16.31
C ARG A 183 34.27 -0.66 -14.95
N SER A 184 33.43 0.25 -14.47
CA SER A 184 32.61 0.04 -13.28
C SER A 184 31.84 -1.27 -13.46
N ARG A 185 32.16 -2.28 -12.66
CA ARG A 185 31.42 -3.52 -12.66
C ARG A 185 30.00 -3.19 -12.20
N PRO A 186 28.96 -3.44 -13.00
CA PRO A 186 27.59 -3.22 -12.55
C PRO A 186 27.34 -4.09 -11.31
N ALA A 187 26.61 -3.54 -10.34
CA ALA A 187 26.22 -4.26 -9.15
C ALA A 187 25.55 -5.58 -9.53
N LYS A 188 26.15 -6.70 -9.10
CA LYS A 188 25.64 -8.04 -9.38
C LYS A 188 24.45 -8.30 -8.45
N THR A 189 23.24 -8.03 -8.94
CA THR A 189 22.02 -8.40 -8.21
C THR A 189 21.96 -9.93 -8.09
N LEU A 190 21.95 -10.45 -6.86
CA LEU A 190 21.68 -11.86 -6.61
C LEU A 190 20.20 -12.14 -6.88
N ARG A 191 19.92 -12.63 -8.09
CA ARG A 191 18.59 -13.15 -8.44
C ARG A 191 18.48 -14.52 -7.77
N SER A 192 17.69 -14.64 -6.70
CA SER A 192 17.37 -15.94 -6.10
C SER A 192 16.48 -16.73 -7.08
N GLY A 193 17.10 -17.48 -7.98
CA GLY A 193 16.44 -18.52 -8.75
C GLY A 193 16.51 -19.82 -7.96
N GLN A 194 15.44 -20.18 -7.27
CA GLN A 194 15.21 -21.58 -6.93
C GLN A 194 14.17 -22.15 -7.91
N ASN A 195 14.74 -22.66 -9.00
CA ASN A 195 14.52 -23.96 -9.63
C ASN A 195 13.08 -24.51 -9.67
N ARG A 196 12.51 -24.44 -10.87
CA ARG A 196 11.83 -25.59 -11.50
C ARG A 196 12.92 -26.61 -11.89
N SER A 197 12.87 -27.81 -11.34
CA SER A 197 13.47 -29.00 -11.94
C SER A 197 12.35 -29.94 -12.35
N GLY A 198 12.12 -30.05 -13.66
CA GLY A 198 11.29 -31.08 -14.25
C GLY A 198 12.12 -32.31 -14.62
N LYS A 199 11.41 -33.45 -14.74
CA LYS A 199 11.74 -34.67 -15.52
C LYS A 199 13.03 -35.40 -15.09
N GLN A 200 13.07 -36.72 -15.03
CA GLN A 200 12.73 -37.75 -16.02
C GLN A 200 12.66 -39.10 -15.24
N THR A 201 12.00 -40.16 -15.67
CA THR A 201 12.35 -41.01 -16.82
C THR A 201 11.19 -41.94 -17.18
N ASP A 202 11.32 -42.54 -18.36
CA ASP A 202 10.55 -43.64 -18.94
C ASP A 202 10.11 -44.76 -17.97
#